data_AF-A0A380W709-F1
#
_entry.id   AF-A0A380W709-F1
#
_cell.length_a   1.000
_cell.length_b   1.000
_cell.length_c   1.000
_cell.angle_alpha   90.00
_cell.angle_beta   90.00
_cell.angle_gamma   90.00
#
_symmetry.space_group_name_H-M   'P 1'
#
loop_
_entity.id
_entity.type
_entity.pdbx_description
1 polymer ?
#
loop_
_entity_poly.entity_id
_entity_poly.type
_entity_poly.pdbx_seq_one_letter_code
_entity_poly.pdbx_strand_id
1 'polypeptide(L)'
;MNRIQIGVIATAVFLVVVIFGLTRQSYEKHDLLGVIPGMTHKQAESVGKARKWGCQDQPATRELVCATGQGKFSIAYLSGGDQQVTGATLRLADAAGSAQSLADGISEQYRKKPSSVEGQEPAMTFTWDIDKGVKLTMRKTADATDISIGNDELQKRRESEKQ
;
A
#
# COMPACT_ATOMS: atom_id res chain seq x y z
N MET A 1 24.24 -8.48 31.65
CA MET A 1 23.69 -7.88 30.42
C MET A 1 22.69 -8.85 29.83
N ASN A 2 21.45 -8.36 29.62
CA ASN A 2 20.21 -9.14 29.54
C ASN A 2 20.04 -9.93 28.23
N ARG A 3 19.71 -11.22 28.36
CA ARG A 3 19.30 -12.17 27.30
C ARG A 3 17.95 -11.85 26.63
N ILE A 4 17.37 -10.68 26.89
CA ILE A 4 16.00 -10.31 26.47
C ILE A 4 15.98 -9.58 25.12
N GLN A 5 17.11 -9.09 24.61
CA GLN A 5 17.15 -8.36 23.33
C GLN A 5 17.17 -9.24 22.07
N ILE A 6 17.45 -10.55 22.19
CA ILE A 6 17.57 -11.42 21.01
C ILE A 6 16.18 -11.93 20.55
N GLY A 7 15.20 -12.00 21.46
CA GLY A 7 13.84 -12.48 21.14
C GLY A 7 12.98 -11.49 20.36
N VAL A 8 13.23 -10.18 20.48
CA VAL A 8 12.41 -9.12 19.86
C VAL A 8 12.84 -8.86 18.40
N ILE A 9 14.11 -9.10 18.06
CA ILE A 9 14.61 -8.91 16.70
C ILE A 9 14.12 -10.08 15.80
N ALA A 10 14.04 -11.30 16.33
CA ALA A 10 13.60 -12.46 15.56
C ALA A 10 12.11 -12.39 15.16
N THR A 11 11.23 -11.85 16.01
CA THR A 11 9.80 -11.70 15.71
C THR A 11 9.51 -10.58 14.72
N ALA A 12 10.27 -9.49 14.75
CA ALA A 12 10.15 -8.42 13.75
C ALA A 12 10.52 -8.91 12.34
N VAL A 13 11.61 -9.68 12.21
CA VAL A 13 12.01 -10.30 10.93
C VAL A 13 10.97 -11.32 10.47
N PHE A 14 10.38 -12.09 11.39
CA PHE A 14 9.35 -13.07 11.04
C PHE A 14 8.06 -12.43 10.54
N LEU A 15 7.64 -11.27 11.06
CA LEU A 15 6.47 -10.55 10.59
C LEU A 15 6.67 -9.92 9.21
N VAL A 16 7.87 -9.40 8.92
CA VAL A 16 8.26 -9.01 7.55
C VAL A 16 8.18 -10.24 6.64
N VAL A 17 8.68 -11.40 7.06
CA VAL A 17 8.58 -12.62 6.24
C VAL A 17 7.14 -13.12 6.09
N VAL A 18 6.24 -12.93 7.07
CA VAL A 18 4.84 -13.40 6.96
C VAL A 18 4.00 -12.48 6.06
N ILE A 19 4.23 -11.16 6.09
CA ILE A 19 3.60 -10.23 5.13
C ILE A 19 4.15 -10.43 3.71
N PHE A 20 5.45 -10.73 3.57
CA PHE A 20 6.13 -10.82 2.27
C PHE A 20 6.29 -12.25 1.71
N GLY A 21 6.03 -13.29 2.49
CA GLY A 21 6.42 -14.68 2.18
C GLY A 21 5.36 -15.56 1.53
N LEU A 22 4.10 -15.11 1.42
CA LEU A 22 3.00 -15.95 0.93
C LEU A 22 2.71 -15.86 -0.59
N THR A 23 3.54 -15.16 -1.39
CA THR A 23 3.26 -14.96 -2.83
C THR A 23 4.45 -15.21 -3.77
N ARG A 24 5.44 -16.02 -3.36
CA ARG A 24 6.60 -16.42 -4.20
C ARG A 24 6.26 -17.42 -5.33
N GLN A 25 5.21 -17.16 -6.11
CA GLN A 25 4.99 -17.84 -7.40
C GLN A 25 4.77 -16.79 -8.51
N SER A 26 5.90 -16.42 -9.12
CA SER A 26 6.06 -15.95 -10.50
C SER A 26 5.09 -14.87 -11.03
N TYR A 27 5.35 -13.61 -10.67
CA TYR A 27 5.24 -12.46 -11.57
C TYR A 27 6.34 -11.47 -11.13
N GLU A 28 7.29 -11.16 -12.01
CA GLU A 28 8.37 -10.21 -11.72
C GLU A 28 7.78 -8.84 -11.36
N LYS A 29 8.20 -8.26 -10.22
CA LYS A 29 7.85 -6.92 -9.69
C LYS A 29 6.45 -6.80 -9.05
N HIS A 30 6.20 -7.54 -7.97
CA HIS A 30 5.03 -7.24 -7.14
C HIS A 30 5.29 -6.01 -6.26
N ASP A 31 4.63 -4.91 -6.63
CA ASP A 31 4.19 -3.79 -5.80
C ASP A 31 3.58 -4.31 -4.47
N LEU A 32 3.91 -3.68 -3.35
CA LEU A 32 3.39 -3.98 -2.00
C LEU A 32 1.85 -4.12 -1.99
N LEU A 33 1.17 -3.27 -2.75
CA LEU A 33 -0.27 -3.23 -2.90
C LEU A 33 -0.77 -4.16 -4.02
N GLY A 34 0.13 -4.57 -4.92
CA GLY A 34 -0.20 -5.33 -6.13
C GLY A 34 -0.99 -4.53 -7.16
N VAL A 35 -1.13 -3.22 -6.95
CA VAL A 35 -1.96 -2.31 -7.76
C VAL A 35 -1.15 -1.08 -8.11
N ILE A 36 -1.01 -0.80 -9.40
CA ILE A 36 -0.30 0.38 -9.92
C ILE A 36 -1.32 1.30 -10.60
N PRO A 37 -1.33 2.61 -10.31
CA PRO A 37 -2.19 3.56 -11.01
C PRO A 37 -2.03 3.47 -12.54
N GLY A 38 -3.15 3.52 -13.26
CA GLY A 38 -3.24 3.35 -14.71
C GLY A 38 -3.68 1.95 -15.16
N MET A 39 -3.56 0.93 -14.31
CA MET A 39 -4.13 -0.39 -14.58
C MET A 39 -5.66 -0.35 -14.57
N THR A 40 -6.32 -1.33 -15.19
CA THR A 40 -7.79 -1.36 -15.25
C THR A 40 -8.40 -1.85 -13.93
N HIS A 41 -9.64 -1.45 -13.65
CA HIS A 41 -10.38 -1.92 -12.48
C HIS A 41 -10.43 -3.46 -12.41
N LYS A 42 -10.65 -4.14 -13.54
CA LYS A 42 -10.66 -5.62 -13.61
C LYS A 42 -9.32 -6.24 -13.22
N GLN A 43 -8.20 -5.63 -13.61
CA GLN A 43 -6.88 -6.10 -13.19
C GLN A 43 -6.70 -5.93 -11.67
N ALA A 44 -7.16 -4.80 -11.10
CA ALA A 44 -7.08 -4.56 -9.67
C ALA A 44 -7.98 -5.51 -8.85
N GLU A 45 -9.19 -5.83 -9.34
CA GLU A 45 -10.05 -6.86 -8.74
C GLU A 45 -9.37 -8.23 -8.65
N SER A 46 -8.56 -8.57 -9.66
CA SER A 46 -7.85 -9.86 -9.69
C SER A 46 -6.86 -9.98 -8.52
N VAL A 47 -6.30 -8.86 -8.05
CA VAL A 47 -5.41 -8.82 -6.88
C VAL A 47 -6.17 -9.20 -5.62
N GLY A 48 -7.36 -8.62 -5.42
CA GLY A 48 -8.23 -8.95 -4.30
C GLY A 48 -8.63 -10.43 -4.29
N LYS A 49 -9.00 -10.96 -5.45
CA LYS A 49 -9.33 -12.40 -5.63
C LYS A 49 -8.14 -13.31 -5.33
N ALA A 50 -6.96 -12.99 -5.86
CA ALA A 50 -5.73 -13.75 -5.62
C ALA A 50 -5.35 -13.76 -4.13
N ARG A 51 -5.58 -12.63 -3.43
CA ARG A 51 -5.35 -12.50 -1.98
C ARG A 51 -6.50 -12.99 -1.11
N LYS A 52 -7.58 -13.51 -1.72
CA LYS A 52 -8.81 -13.99 -1.05
C LYS A 52 -9.44 -12.95 -0.13
N TRP A 53 -9.37 -11.67 -0.51
CA TRP A 53 -9.99 -10.58 0.23
C TRP A 53 -11.48 -10.45 -0.09
N GLY A 54 -12.28 -10.12 0.91
CA GLY A 54 -13.70 -9.81 0.73
C GLY A 54 -13.84 -8.41 0.14
N CYS A 55 -13.92 -8.31 -1.19
CA CYS A 55 -14.03 -7.04 -1.90
C CYS A 55 -15.47 -6.71 -2.26
N GLN A 56 -15.86 -5.46 -2.04
CA GLN A 56 -17.14 -4.88 -2.39
C GLN A 56 -16.90 -3.63 -3.23
N ASP A 57 -17.50 -3.61 -4.42
CA ASP A 57 -17.49 -2.43 -5.27
C ASP A 57 -18.48 -1.38 -4.74
N GLN A 58 -18.06 -0.12 -4.80
CA GLN A 58 -18.84 1.05 -4.38
C GLN A 58 -18.95 2.03 -5.56
N PRO A 59 -19.91 1.81 -6.49
CA PRO A 59 -20.04 2.61 -7.71
C PRO A 59 -20.25 4.10 -7.46
N ALA A 60 -20.94 4.45 -6.36
CA ALA A 60 -21.23 5.84 -6.01
C ALA A 60 -19.96 6.65 -5.69
N THR A 61 -18.98 6.03 -5.03
CA THR A 61 -17.68 6.64 -4.72
C THR A 61 -16.61 6.30 -5.76
N ARG A 62 -16.90 5.35 -6.68
CA ARG A 62 -15.96 4.80 -7.68
C ARG A 62 -14.75 4.18 -6.98
N GLU A 63 -15.05 3.32 -6.01
CA GLU A 63 -14.05 2.65 -5.18
C GLU A 63 -14.35 1.16 -5.04
N LEU A 64 -13.32 0.34 -5.15
CA LEU A 64 -13.35 -1.06 -4.74
C LEU A 64 -12.75 -1.17 -3.35
N VAL A 65 -13.55 -1.67 -2.40
CA VAL A 65 -13.15 -1.76 -1.00
C VAL A 65 -13.03 -3.22 -0.60
N CYS A 66 -11.85 -3.62 -0.15
CA CYS A 66 -11.54 -4.97 0.28
C CYS A 66 -11.26 -5.02 1.78
N ALA A 67 -11.96 -5.89 2.49
CA ALA A 67 -11.59 -6.28 3.84
C ALA A 67 -10.37 -7.21 3.79
N THR A 68 -9.33 -6.84 4.51
CA THR A 68 -8.12 -7.64 4.67
C THR A 68 -8.09 -8.20 6.09
N GLY A 69 -7.31 -9.25 6.35
CA GLY A 69 -7.17 -9.81 7.70
C GLY A 69 -6.58 -8.84 8.75
N GLN A 70 -5.97 -7.73 8.32
CA GLN A 70 -5.26 -6.78 9.17
C GLN A 70 -5.76 -5.33 9.05
N GLY A 71 -6.85 -5.11 8.31
CA GLY A 71 -7.39 -3.78 8.06
C GLY A 71 -8.13 -3.70 6.72
N LYS A 72 -7.99 -2.58 6.02
CA LYS A 72 -8.81 -2.25 4.84
C LYS A 72 -7.93 -1.88 3.65
N PHE A 73 -8.24 -2.42 2.49
CA PHE A 73 -7.65 -2.00 1.23
C PHE A 73 -8.71 -1.31 0.37
N SER A 74 -8.44 -0.13 -0.14
CA SER A 74 -9.34 0.62 -1.02
C SER A 74 -8.62 0.93 -2.32
N ILE A 75 -9.31 0.77 -3.46
CA ILE A 75 -8.82 1.14 -4.78
C ILE A 75 -9.78 2.16 -5.37
N ALA A 76 -9.27 3.29 -5.82
CA ALA A 76 -10.05 4.33 -6.47
C ALA A 76 -9.85 4.29 -7.99
N TYR A 77 -10.92 4.44 -8.77
CA TYR A 77 -10.86 4.38 -10.23
C TYR A 77 -11.65 5.50 -10.93
N LEU A 78 -11.35 5.74 -12.21
CA LEU A 78 -12.06 6.69 -13.09
C LEU A 78 -13.42 6.17 -13.54
N SER A 79 -14.31 7.08 -13.94
CA SER A 79 -15.50 6.69 -14.71
C SER A 79 -15.17 6.58 -16.20
N GLY A 80 -15.66 5.53 -16.88
CA GLY A 80 -15.38 5.29 -18.30
C GLY A 80 -14.99 3.84 -18.59
N GLY A 81 -14.73 3.52 -19.86
CA GLY A 81 -14.62 2.14 -20.37
C GLY A 81 -13.67 1.24 -19.56
N ASP A 82 -12.40 1.62 -19.43
CA ASP A 82 -11.39 0.79 -18.77
C ASP A 82 -11.29 1.02 -17.25
N GLN A 83 -12.05 1.99 -16.71
CA GLN A 83 -12.06 2.37 -15.29
C GLN A 83 -10.65 2.34 -14.67
N GLN A 84 -9.75 3.17 -15.19
CA GLN A 84 -8.36 3.13 -14.77
C GLN A 84 -8.23 3.45 -13.28
N VAL A 85 -7.42 2.68 -12.57
CA VAL A 85 -7.08 2.92 -11.18
C VAL A 85 -6.30 4.23 -11.07
N THR A 86 -6.77 5.10 -10.19
CA THR A 86 -6.18 6.41 -9.89
C THR A 86 -5.26 6.33 -8.66
N GLY A 87 -5.54 5.37 -7.78
CA GLY A 87 -4.74 5.08 -6.60
C GLY A 87 -5.33 3.96 -5.77
N ALA A 88 -4.56 3.51 -4.79
CA ALA A 88 -4.98 2.52 -3.81
C ALA A 88 -4.39 2.84 -2.45
N THR A 89 -5.08 2.46 -1.37
CA THR A 89 -4.66 2.67 0.01
C THR A 89 -4.87 1.39 0.81
N LEU A 90 -3.82 0.87 1.42
CA LEU A 90 -3.87 -0.18 2.44
C LEU A 90 -3.71 0.45 3.82
N ARG A 91 -4.75 0.34 4.64
CA ARG A 91 -4.73 0.70 6.04
C ARG A 91 -4.55 -0.55 6.89
N LEU A 92 -3.49 -0.57 7.70
CA LEU A 92 -3.18 -1.61 8.67
C LEU A 92 -3.49 -1.07 10.07
N ALA A 93 -4.31 -1.78 10.85
CA ALA A 93 -4.78 -1.32 12.16
C ALA A 93 -3.76 -1.53 13.30
N ASP A 94 -2.77 -2.41 13.15
CA ASP A 94 -1.81 -2.75 14.21
C ASP A 94 -0.43 -3.07 13.61
N ALA A 95 0.15 -2.12 12.87
CA ALA A 95 1.46 -2.34 12.26
C ALA A 95 2.56 -2.29 13.33
N ALA A 96 2.96 -3.46 13.82
CA ALA A 96 4.13 -3.61 14.69
C ALA A 96 5.42 -3.17 13.97
N GLY A 97 6.37 -2.61 14.72
CA GLY A 97 7.64 -2.11 14.19
C GLY A 97 7.71 -0.58 14.11
N SER A 98 8.93 -0.04 13.99
CA SER A 98 9.16 1.40 13.81
C SER A 98 8.74 1.86 12.42
N ALA A 99 8.41 3.14 12.26
CA ALA A 99 8.14 3.72 10.96
C ALA A 99 9.35 3.55 10.03
N GLN A 100 10.56 3.76 10.54
CA GLN A 100 11.78 3.60 9.75
C GLN A 100 11.95 2.15 9.23
N SER A 101 11.74 1.13 10.07
CA SER A 101 11.89 -0.26 9.65
C SER A 101 10.89 -0.66 8.54
N LEU A 102 9.66 -0.13 8.61
CA LEU A 102 8.67 -0.36 7.56
C LEU A 102 9.05 0.38 6.27
N ALA A 103 9.52 1.63 6.38
CA ALA A 103 9.99 2.40 5.24
C ALA A 103 11.20 1.77 4.55
N ASP A 104 12.12 1.17 5.31
CA ASP A 104 13.29 0.47 4.76
C ASP A 104 12.85 -0.76 3.94
N GLY A 105 11.89 -1.54 4.43
CA GLY A 105 11.33 -2.68 3.69
C GLY A 105 10.63 -2.26 2.39
N ILE A 106 9.87 -1.16 2.41
CA ILE A 106 9.28 -0.57 1.20
C ILE A 106 10.39 -0.12 0.23
N SER A 107 11.41 0.56 0.75
CA SER A 107 12.52 1.07 -0.07
C SER A 107 13.31 -0.05 -0.74
N GLU A 108 13.51 -1.18 -0.06
CA GLU A 108 14.15 -2.38 -0.62
C GLU A 108 13.32 -2.98 -1.77
N GLN A 109 12.00 -3.11 -1.56
CA GLN A 109 11.08 -3.65 -2.56
C GLN A 109 11.06 -2.82 -3.84
N TYR A 110 10.99 -1.50 -3.70
CA TYR A 110 10.99 -0.56 -4.83
C TYR A 110 12.39 -0.18 -5.32
N ARG A 111 13.44 -0.65 -4.63
CA ARG A 111 14.84 -0.28 -4.86
C ARG A 111 15.05 1.24 -4.93
N LYS A 112 14.33 1.98 -4.08
CA LYS A 112 14.29 3.44 -4.10
C LYS A 112 14.18 3.99 -2.69
N LYS A 113 14.94 5.04 -2.39
CA LYS A 113 14.83 5.77 -1.12
C LYS A 113 13.64 6.73 -1.16
N PRO A 114 13.06 7.09 0.00
CA PRO A 114 12.05 8.13 0.07
C PRO A 114 12.61 9.44 -0.48
N SER A 115 11.81 10.16 -1.27
CA SER A 115 12.09 11.53 -1.69
C SER A 115 11.77 12.54 -0.60
N SER A 116 10.84 12.22 0.32
CA SER A 116 10.61 13.01 1.53
C SER A 116 10.38 12.13 2.75
N VAL A 117 10.80 12.64 3.91
CA VAL A 117 10.55 12.06 5.23
C VAL A 117 10.15 13.18 6.17
N GLU A 118 9.01 13.03 6.83
CA GLU A 118 8.42 14.06 7.69
C GLU A 118 7.94 13.44 9.01
N GLY A 119 8.01 14.22 10.09
CA GLY A 119 7.57 13.81 11.43
C GLY A 119 8.67 13.15 12.27
N GLN A 120 8.25 12.50 13.35
CA GLN A 120 9.13 11.84 14.32
C GLN A 120 8.43 10.61 14.90
N GLU A 121 9.19 9.53 15.15
CA GLU A 121 8.64 8.30 15.75
C GLU A 121 7.77 8.59 17.00
N PRO A 122 6.61 7.92 17.13
CA PRO A 122 6.09 6.85 16.27
C PRO A 122 5.30 7.34 15.05
N ALA A 123 5.18 8.65 14.83
CA ALA A 123 4.33 9.25 13.81
C ALA A 123 5.17 9.89 12.69
N MET A 124 5.31 9.17 11.57
CA MET A 124 6.14 9.60 10.45
C MET A 124 5.45 9.36 9.12
N THR A 125 5.80 10.20 8.15
CA THR A 125 5.37 10.07 6.75
C THR A 125 6.59 9.93 5.87
N PHE A 126 6.57 8.95 4.98
CA PHE A 126 7.59 8.70 3.98
C PHE A 126 6.93 8.76 2.60
N THR A 127 7.55 9.47 1.67
CA THR A 127 7.06 9.57 0.29
C THR A 127 8.13 9.08 -0.67
N TRP A 128 7.75 8.28 -1.65
CA TRP A 128 8.58 7.85 -2.76
C TRP A 128 7.93 8.28 -4.07
N ASP A 129 8.67 9.01 -4.89
CA ASP A 129 8.31 9.14 -6.30
C ASP A 129 8.71 7.85 -6.98
N ILE A 130 7.79 7.05 -7.52
CA ILE A 130 8.12 5.74 -8.11
C ILE A 130 8.57 5.93 -9.56
N ASP A 131 7.63 6.30 -10.45
CA ASP A 131 7.87 6.63 -11.85
C ASP A 131 6.63 7.32 -12.46
N LYS A 132 6.77 8.07 -13.56
CA LYS A 132 5.65 8.64 -14.36
C LYS A 132 4.56 9.34 -13.54
N GLY A 133 4.96 10.13 -12.55
CA GLY A 133 4.04 10.85 -11.67
C GLY A 133 3.29 9.97 -10.64
N VAL A 134 3.67 8.70 -10.51
CA VAL A 134 3.20 7.81 -9.45
C VAL A 134 3.97 8.10 -8.16
N LYS A 135 3.23 8.36 -7.09
CA LYS A 135 3.75 8.55 -5.74
C LYS A 135 3.25 7.44 -4.83
N LEU A 136 4.15 6.91 -4.03
CA LEU A 136 3.85 6.03 -2.91
C LEU A 136 4.06 6.83 -1.62
N THR A 137 3.13 6.74 -0.69
CA THR A 137 3.23 7.36 0.62
C THR A 137 2.95 6.31 1.69
N MET A 138 3.81 6.24 2.70
CA MET A 138 3.54 5.51 3.93
C MET A 138 3.39 6.51 5.05
N ARG A 139 2.24 6.51 5.71
CA ARG A 139 1.97 7.29 6.91
C ARG A 139 1.78 6.33 8.08
N LYS A 140 2.69 6.40 9.05
CA LYS A 140 2.55 5.70 10.32
C LYS A 140 2.02 6.66 11.38
N THR A 141 1.09 6.18 12.18
CA THR A 141 0.64 6.81 13.42
C THR A 141 0.77 5.80 14.57
N ALA A 142 0.41 6.21 15.79
CA ALA A 142 0.38 5.29 16.93
C ALA A 142 -0.56 4.08 16.70
N ASP A 143 -1.67 4.30 16.00
CA ASP A 143 -2.77 3.34 15.88
C ASP A 143 -2.91 2.74 14.49
N ALA A 144 -2.09 3.15 13.51
CA ALA A 144 -2.26 2.68 12.14
C ALA A 144 -0.99 2.84 11.30
N THR A 145 -0.97 2.12 10.18
CA THR A 145 -0.09 2.44 9.06
C THR A 145 -0.92 2.44 7.79
N ASP A 146 -0.99 3.61 7.16
CA ASP A 146 -1.61 3.80 5.86
C ASP A 146 -0.52 3.79 4.80
N ILE A 147 -0.61 2.89 3.82
CA ILE A 147 0.26 2.88 2.64
C ILE A 147 -0.60 3.16 1.43
N SER A 148 -0.35 4.27 0.75
CA SER A 148 -1.09 4.70 -0.43
C SER A 148 -0.18 4.81 -1.65
N ILE A 149 -0.70 4.43 -2.81
CA ILE A 149 -0.10 4.70 -4.11
C ILE A 149 -1.10 5.49 -4.95
N GLY A 150 -0.64 6.49 -5.69
CA GLY A 150 -1.51 7.33 -6.51
C GLY A 150 -0.76 7.96 -7.66
N ASN A 151 -1.51 8.43 -8.66
CA ASN A 151 -0.97 9.22 -9.77
C ASN A 151 -1.71 10.55 -9.86
N ASP A 152 -0.96 11.66 -9.75
CA ASP A 152 -1.52 13.00 -9.65
C ASP A 152 -2.37 13.37 -10.89
N GLU A 153 -1.99 12.93 -12.08
CA GLU A 153 -2.73 13.20 -13.33
C GLU A 153 -4.06 12.45 -13.35
N LEU A 154 -4.05 11.17 -12.99
CA LEU A 154 -5.28 10.36 -12.92
C LEU A 154 -6.20 10.83 -11.80
N GLN A 155 -5.66 11.30 -10.67
CA GLN A 155 -6.45 11.90 -9.59
C GLN A 155 -7.13 13.19 -10.04
N LYS A 156 -6.41 14.10 -10.71
CA LYS A 156 -7.00 15.33 -11.28
C LYS A 156 -8.13 15.02 -12.27
N ARG A 157 -7.94 14.00 -13.13
CA ARG A 157 -9.01 13.53 -14.02
C ARG A 157 -10.24 13.06 -13.25
N ARG A 158 -10.06 12.24 -12.19
CA ARG A 158 -11.16 11.77 -11.33
C ARG A 158 -11.92 12.92 -10.69
N GLU A 159 -11.21 13.96 -10.25
CA GLU A 159 -11.80 15.16 -9.64
C GLU A 159 -12.59 15.99 -10.66
N SER A 160 -12.08 16.12 -11.89
CA SER A 160 -12.79 16.82 -12.96
C SER A 160 -14.10 16.13 -13.39
N GLU A 161 -14.19 14.80 -13.28
CA GLU A 161 -15.42 14.03 -13.57
C GLU A 161 -16.49 14.10 -12.46
N LYS A 162 -16.21 14.82 -11.37
CA LYS A 162 -17.16 15.04 -10.26
C LYS A 162 -17.80 16.43 -10.30
N GLN A 163 -17.29 17.33 -11.14
CA GLN A 163 -17.84 18.67 -11.39
C GLN A 163 -18.85 18.60 -12.53
#